data_AF-A0A6C0D0G6-F1
#
_entry.id   AF-A0A6C0D0G6-F1
#
_cell.length_a   1.000
_cell.length_b   1.000
_cell.length_c   1.000
_cell.angle_alpha   90.00
_cell.angle_beta   90.00
_cell.angle_gamma   90.00
#
_symmetry.space_group_name_H-M   'P 1'
#
loop_
_entity.id
_entity.type
_entity.pdbx_description
1 polymer ?
#
loop_
_entity_poly.entity_id
_entity_poly.type
_entity_poly.pdbx_seq_one_letter_code
_entity_poly.pdbx_strand_id
1 'polypeptide(L)'
;MDIFCDIDYNNLACNIKENKFSESNKINKINIKSDNKKSESKYLIDEIFSKNDIEYFNADDKDLYREQLKIKIATQIDEKSDKYYDCFNYKKVFSKKIIQTGLLKINYLSSILYLIDLYKTNIVIQDIITKKYICLSSRYNKTDVYIFNNNWKYDKEININDIEYERYDKTHNYFIYDIKSMYIYNNDMNTINNYKLDDLKTLAKNKNIVISNGVKKLTKKEIYDKLYYMCI
;
A
#
# COMPACT_ATOMS: atom_id res chain seq x y z
N MET A 1 -35.93 -7.46 39.57
CA MET A 1 -37.09 -7.14 38.71
C MET A 1 -36.55 -6.39 37.52
N ASP A 2 -36.29 -7.14 36.45
CA ASP A 2 -35.80 -6.64 35.17
C ASP A 2 -36.96 -5.96 34.44
N ILE A 3 -36.82 -4.67 34.12
CA ILE A 3 -37.78 -3.91 33.31
C ILE A 3 -37.00 -3.15 32.25
N PHE A 4 -36.46 -3.87 31.28
CA PHE A 4 -36.18 -3.33 29.94
C PHE A 4 -36.40 -4.46 28.93
N CYS A 5 -37.67 -4.65 28.57
CA CYS A 5 -38.06 -5.42 27.40
C CYS A 5 -37.71 -4.63 26.13
N ASP A 6 -36.99 -5.29 25.23
CA ASP A 6 -37.02 -5.21 23.76
C ASP A 6 -37.61 -3.94 23.13
N ILE A 7 -36.72 -3.01 22.74
CA ILE A 7 -37.06 -1.95 21.77
C ILE A 7 -36.63 -2.45 20.38
N ASP A 8 -37.60 -2.84 19.57
CA ASP A 8 -37.41 -3.20 18.17
C ASP A 8 -37.30 -1.92 17.31
N TYR A 9 -36.08 -1.59 16.88
CA TYR A 9 -35.77 -0.34 16.16
C TYR A 9 -36.29 -0.30 14.71
N ASN A 10 -36.88 -1.38 14.21
CA ASN A 10 -37.21 -1.51 12.79
C ASN A 10 -38.48 -0.76 12.33
N ASN A 11 -39.23 -0.11 13.23
CA ASN A 11 -40.55 0.44 12.89
C ASN A 11 -40.76 1.94 13.17
N LEU A 12 -39.73 2.66 13.65
CA LEU A 12 -39.85 4.10 13.94
C LEU A 12 -39.80 4.99 12.68
N ALA A 13 -39.21 4.51 11.58
CA ALA A 13 -39.09 5.27 10.34
C ALA A 13 -40.39 5.34 9.51
N CYS A 14 -41.36 4.45 9.77
CA CYS A 14 -42.56 4.34 8.95
C CYS A 14 -43.70 5.32 9.33
N ASN A 15 -43.56 6.06 10.44
CA ASN A 15 -44.65 6.90 10.97
C ASN A 15 -44.40 8.42 10.89
N ILE A 16 -43.41 8.86 10.11
CA ILE A 16 -43.22 10.30 9.84
C ILE A 16 -44.31 10.75 8.85
N LYS A 17 -45.35 11.44 9.36
CA LYS A 17 -46.37 12.09 8.52
C LYS A 17 -45.74 13.28 7.79
N GLU A 18 -45.78 13.26 6.46
CA GLU A 18 -45.36 14.38 5.61
C GLU A 18 -46.23 15.62 5.89
N ASN A 19 -45.61 16.72 6.28
CA ASN A 19 -46.28 18.01 6.47
C ASN A 19 -46.45 18.72 5.12
N LYS A 20 -47.65 19.26 4.86
CA LYS A 20 -48.06 19.94 3.60
C LYS A 20 -47.26 21.19 3.19
N PHE A 21 -46.20 21.55 3.91
CA PHE A 21 -45.38 22.74 3.65
C PHE A 21 -43.88 22.45 3.46
N SER A 22 -43.47 21.18 3.35
CA SER A 22 -42.11 20.85 2.95
C SER A 22 -41.96 20.99 1.42
N GLU A 23 -41.07 21.88 0.99
CA GLU A 23 -40.59 21.94 -0.39
C GLU A 23 -40.14 20.54 -0.81
N SER A 24 -40.87 19.96 -1.76
CA SER A 24 -40.55 18.70 -2.38
C SER A 24 -39.35 18.90 -3.30
N ASN A 25 -38.14 18.82 -2.73
CA ASN A 25 -37.03 18.32 -3.51
C ASN A 25 -37.47 16.95 -3.99
N LYS A 26 -37.82 16.85 -5.27
CA LYS A 26 -38.00 15.58 -5.97
C LYS A 26 -36.75 14.77 -5.69
N ILE A 27 -36.83 13.89 -4.70
CA ILE A 27 -35.95 12.76 -4.57
C ILE A 27 -36.29 11.94 -5.81
N ASN A 28 -35.62 12.26 -6.92
CA ASN A 28 -35.34 11.28 -7.92
C ASN A 28 -34.80 10.12 -7.10
N LYS A 29 -35.60 9.04 -7.02
CA LYS A 29 -35.09 7.71 -6.72
C LYS A 29 -33.98 7.50 -7.74
N ILE A 30 -32.78 7.92 -7.39
CA ILE A 30 -31.56 7.49 -8.05
C ILE A 30 -31.63 6.00 -7.76
N ASN A 31 -32.06 5.28 -8.80
CA ASN A 31 -31.76 3.88 -8.91
C ASN A 31 -30.28 3.78 -8.58
N ILE A 32 -29.96 3.29 -7.38
CA ILE A 32 -28.64 2.79 -7.05
C ILE A 32 -28.49 1.60 -7.99
N LYS A 33 -28.13 1.91 -9.24
CA LYS A 33 -27.46 0.96 -10.09
C LYS A 33 -26.21 0.64 -9.30
N SER A 34 -26.19 -0.56 -8.74
CA SER A 34 -24.96 -1.26 -8.41
C SER A 34 -24.18 -1.45 -9.71
N ASP A 35 -23.66 -0.36 -10.27
CA ASP A 35 -22.67 -0.39 -11.31
C ASP A 35 -21.36 -0.76 -10.61
N ASN A 36 -21.15 -2.07 -10.46
CA ASN A 36 -19.85 -2.69 -10.20
C ASN A 36 -18.89 -2.48 -11.38
N LYS A 37 -18.83 -1.28 -11.96
CA LYS A 37 -17.71 -0.86 -12.79
C LYS A 37 -16.61 -0.45 -11.83
N LYS A 38 -15.80 -1.43 -11.39
CA LYS A 38 -14.48 -1.14 -10.80
C LYS A 38 -13.75 -0.29 -11.85
N SER A 39 -13.66 1.02 -11.61
CA SER A 39 -12.98 1.96 -12.50
C SER A 39 -11.52 1.58 -12.52
N GLU A 40 -11.00 1.19 -13.67
CA GLU A 40 -9.57 1.02 -13.84
C GLU A 40 -8.91 2.40 -13.86
N SER A 41 -7.83 2.57 -13.11
CA SER A 41 -7.08 3.82 -13.06
C SER A 41 -5.81 3.74 -13.88
N LYS A 42 -5.42 4.86 -14.50
CA LYS A 42 -4.19 4.91 -15.29
C LYS A 42 -2.94 4.79 -14.41
N TYR A 43 -3.01 5.24 -13.15
CA TYR A 43 -1.86 5.26 -12.24
C TYR A 43 -2.17 4.51 -10.94
N LEU A 44 -1.18 3.76 -10.45
CA LEU A 44 -1.32 3.01 -9.20
C LEU A 44 -1.66 3.91 -8.00
N ILE A 45 -1.15 5.14 -7.98
CA ILE A 45 -1.41 6.10 -6.91
C ILE A 45 -2.90 6.41 -6.75
N ASP A 46 -3.66 6.41 -7.85
CA ASP A 46 -5.10 6.66 -7.84
C ASP A 46 -5.83 5.51 -7.13
N GLU A 47 -5.42 4.27 -7.39
CA GLU A 47 -5.97 3.09 -6.72
C GLU A 47 -5.62 3.07 -5.23
N ILE A 48 -4.38 3.46 -4.87
CA ILE A 48 -3.96 3.57 -3.47
C ILE A 48 -4.80 4.63 -2.75
N PHE A 49 -5.02 5.80 -3.35
CA PHE A 49 -5.83 6.87 -2.73
C PHE A 49 -7.30 6.49 -2.67
N SER A 50 -7.88 5.98 -3.74
CA SER A 50 -9.27 5.49 -3.78
C SER A 50 -9.57 4.47 -2.68
N LYS A 51 -8.58 3.65 -2.33
CA LYS A 51 -8.70 2.69 -1.24
C LYS A 51 -8.56 3.30 0.15
N ASN A 52 -7.61 4.20 0.36
CA ASN A 52 -7.21 4.65 1.69
C ASN A 52 -7.80 6.01 2.09
N ASP A 53 -8.38 6.75 1.15
CA ASP A 53 -9.00 8.05 1.35
C ASP A 53 -10.44 8.03 0.81
N ILE A 54 -11.41 8.12 1.73
CA ILE A 54 -12.84 8.08 1.40
C ILE A 54 -13.31 9.34 0.67
N GLU A 55 -12.64 10.47 0.89
CA GLU A 55 -12.94 11.72 0.19
C GLU A 55 -12.46 11.63 -1.26
N TYR A 56 -11.30 11.02 -1.50
CA TYR A 56 -10.84 10.71 -2.87
C TYR A 56 -11.83 9.81 -3.62
N PHE A 57 -12.33 8.77 -2.95
CA PHE A 57 -13.28 7.83 -3.56
C PHE A 57 -14.55 8.53 -4.06
N ASN A 58 -15.06 9.47 -3.27
CA ASN A 58 -16.31 10.21 -3.52
C ASN A 58 -16.11 11.53 -4.28
N ALA A 59 -14.88 11.91 -4.63
CA ALA A 59 -14.61 13.17 -5.30
C ALA A 59 -15.18 13.17 -6.73
N ASP A 60 -15.90 14.25 -7.08
CA ASP A 60 -16.40 14.49 -8.43
C ASP A 60 -15.23 14.76 -9.41
N ASP A 61 -14.26 15.58 -8.98
CA ASP A 61 -13.01 15.83 -9.70
C ASP A 61 -11.84 15.12 -9.01
N LYS A 62 -11.63 13.85 -9.38
CA LYS A 62 -10.54 13.03 -8.84
C LYS A 62 -9.16 13.55 -9.20
N ASP A 63 -9.02 14.23 -10.35
CA ASP A 63 -7.72 14.72 -10.80
C ASP A 63 -7.27 15.91 -9.95
N LEU A 64 -8.16 16.88 -9.71
CA LEU A 64 -7.86 18.00 -8.81
C LEU A 64 -7.61 17.53 -7.38
N TYR A 65 -8.48 16.65 -6.86
CA TYR A 65 -8.36 16.13 -5.50
C TYR A 65 -7.05 15.36 -5.31
N ARG A 66 -6.62 14.58 -6.32
CA ARG A 66 -5.32 13.90 -6.30
C ARG A 66 -4.17 14.86 -6.11
N GLU A 67 -4.14 15.95 -6.88
CA GLU A 67 -3.04 16.92 -6.80
C GLU A 67 -3.05 17.63 -5.44
N GLN A 68 -4.23 17.96 -4.90
CA GLN A 68 -4.36 18.49 -3.55
C GLN A 68 -3.84 17.51 -2.49
N LEU A 69 -4.17 16.22 -2.59
CA LEU A 69 -3.72 15.21 -1.64
C LEU A 69 -2.20 15.01 -1.71
N LYS A 70 -1.61 14.97 -2.91
CA LYS A 70 -0.16 14.92 -3.10
C LYS A 70 0.54 16.11 -2.45
N ILE A 71 0.03 17.32 -2.67
CA ILE A 71 0.57 18.56 -2.07
C ILE A 71 0.45 18.47 -0.54
N LYS A 72 -0.72 18.09 -0.02
CA LYS A 72 -0.96 17.93 1.42
C LYS A 72 0.03 16.96 2.06
N ILE A 73 0.27 15.82 1.43
CA ILE A 73 1.25 14.83 1.91
C ILE A 73 2.66 15.41 1.85
N ALA A 74 3.04 16.07 0.75
CA ALA A 74 4.35 16.70 0.60
C ALA A 74 4.62 17.78 1.66
N THR A 75 3.61 18.59 1.99
CA THR A 75 3.65 19.58 3.06
C THR A 75 3.81 18.92 4.44
N GLN A 76 3.09 17.83 4.71
CA GLN A 76 3.20 17.10 5.98
C GLN A 76 4.60 16.52 6.23
N ILE A 77 5.30 16.10 5.18
CA ILE A 77 6.69 15.62 5.27
C ILE A 77 7.64 16.72 5.81
N ASP A 78 7.39 17.98 5.48
CA ASP A 78 8.19 19.11 5.95
C ASP A 78 7.75 19.59 7.33
N GLU A 79 6.46 19.86 7.51
CA GLU A 79 5.93 20.45 8.74
C GLU A 79 5.92 19.49 9.93
N LYS A 80 5.78 18.18 9.67
CA LYS A 80 5.59 17.15 10.70
C LYS A 80 6.52 15.96 10.46
N SER A 81 7.79 16.27 10.16
CA SER A 81 8.85 15.30 9.84
C SER A 81 8.88 14.08 10.76
N ASP A 82 8.80 14.30 12.07
CA ASP A 82 8.90 13.23 13.07
C ASP A 82 7.85 12.13 12.83
N LYS A 83 6.65 12.52 12.40
CA LYS A 83 5.52 11.61 12.19
C LYS A 83 5.41 11.09 10.76
N TYR A 84 5.84 11.88 9.77
CA TYR A 84 5.61 11.59 8.35
C TYR A 84 6.90 11.26 7.58
N TYR A 85 8.06 11.22 8.23
CA TYR A 85 9.31 10.88 7.56
C TYR A 85 10.31 10.17 8.48
N ASP A 86 10.67 10.78 9.61
CA ASP A 86 11.76 10.26 10.47
C ASP A 86 11.39 8.92 11.14
N CYS A 87 10.10 8.72 11.42
CA CYS A 87 9.57 7.47 12.01
C CYS A 87 9.80 6.22 11.13
N PHE A 88 10.04 6.38 9.83
CA PHE A 88 10.20 5.26 8.89
C PHE A 88 11.65 4.74 8.80
N ASN A 89 12.61 5.48 9.36
CA ASN A 89 14.04 5.14 9.40
C ASN A 89 14.67 4.95 8.00
N TYR A 90 14.43 5.90 7.10
CA TYR A 90 15.01 5.88 5.76
C TYR A 90 16.53 6.16 5.76
N LYS A 91 17.23 5.56 4.80
CA LYS A 91 18.59 5.96 4.42
C LYS A 91 18.56 7.38 3.87
N LYS A 92 19.68 8.10 4.06
CA LYS A 92 19.89 9.44 3.50
C LYS A 92 19.65 9.54 1.99
N VAL A 93 19.85 8.45 1.25
CA VAL A 93 19.61 8.40 -0.21
C VAL A 93 18.14 8.46 -0.59
N PHE A 94 17.23 8.15 0.34
CA PHE A 94 15.78 8.25 0.17
C PHE A 94 15.26 9.48 0.91
N SER A 95 15.75 10.65 0.48
CA SER A 95 15.48 11.94 1.13
C SER A 95 14.04 12.44 0.92
N LYS A 96 13.56 13.30 1.83
CA LYS A 96 12.30 14.06 1.67
C LYS A 96 12.11 14.64 0.28
N LYS A 97 13.15 15.29 -0.24
CA LYS A 97 13.15 15.93 -1.56
C LYS A 97 12.82 14.94 -2.69
N ILE A 98 13.35 13.72 -2.62
CA ILE A 98 13.08 12.68 -3.63
C ILE A 98 11.61 12.27 -3.55
N ILE A 99 11.11 12.00 -2.34
CA ILE A 99 9.72 11.62 -2.11
C ILE A 99 8.76 12.71 -2.59
N GLN A 100 8.98 13.96 -2.19
CA GLN A 100 8.16 15.10 -2.59
C GLN A 100 8.19 15.32 -4.10
N THR A 101 9.37 15.22 -4.73
CA THR A 101 9.49 15.29 -6.19
C THR A 101 8.72 14.15 -6.86
N GLY A 102 8.78 12.94 -6.30
CA GLY A 102 8.05 11.77 -6.80
C GLY A 102 6.54 11.86 -6.58
N LEU A 103 6.07 12.57 -5.54
CA LEU A 103 4.64 12.81 -5.28
C LEU A 103 4.06 13.83 -6.26
N LEU A 104 4.78 14.92 -6.52
CA LEU A 104 4.37 15.97 -7.47
C LEU A 104 4.42 15.51 -8.93
N LYS A 105 5.20 14.46 -9.22
CA LYS A 105 5.26 13.81 -10.52
C LYS A 105 4.43 12.54 -10.53
N ILE A 106 4.15 12.03 -11.72
CA ILE A 106 3.29 10.86 -11.88
C ILE A 106 4.17 9.62 -12.04
N ASN A 107 3.80 8.54 -11.34
CA ASN A 107 4.33 7.20 -11.54
C ASN A 107 5.81 7.02 -11.15
N TYR A 108 6.28 7.76 -10.14
CA TYR A 108 7.63 7.62 -9.60
C TYR A 108 7.66 6.54 -8.52
N LEU A 109 8.72 5.71 -8.51
CA LEU A 109 8.84 4.61 -7.57
C LEU A 109 8.96 5.11 -6.12
N SER A 110 9.66 6.22 -5.90
CA SER A 110 9.79 6.81 -4.56
C SER A 110 8.47 7.17 -3.89
N SER A 111 7.51 7.72 -4.64
CA SER A 111 6.20 8.05 -4.07
C SER A 111 5.40 6.79 -3.73
N ILE A 112 5.44 5.76 -4.58
CA ILE A 112 4.78 4.49 -4.27
C ILE A 112 5.36 3.83 -3.01
N LEU A 113 6.70 3.75 -2.91
CA LEU A 113 7.35 3.18 -1.71
C LEU A 113 7.04 3.97 -0.44
N TYR A 114 6.96 5.30 -0.53
CA TYR A 114 6.57 6.12 0.61
C TYR A 114 5.10 5.90 1.01
N LEU A 115 4.18 5.72 0.04
CA LEU A 115 2.78 5.45 0.34
C LEU A 115 2.55 4.08 1.00
N ILE A 116 3.36 3.08 0.68
CA ILE A 116 3.40 1.78 1.39
C ILE A 116 3.60 2.02 2.89
N ASP A 117 4.57 2.86 3.26
CA ASP A 117 4.87 3.18 4.65
C ASP A 117 3.79 4.06 5.31
N LEU A 118 3.34 5.09 4.59
CA LEU A 118 2.31 6.01 5.08
C LEU A 118 1.03 5.26 5.46
N TYR A 119 0.61 4.31 4.63
CA TYR A 119 -0.59 3.48 4.85
C TYR A 119 -0.31 2.15 5.54
N LYS A 120 0.96 1.87 5.89
CA LYS A 120 1.41 0.63 6.56
C LYS A 120 0.89 -0.63 5.87
N THR A 121 1.01 -0.69 4.55
CA THR A 121 0.48 -1.77 3.71
C THR A 121 1.52 -2.19 2.68
N ASN A 122 1.78 -3.48 2.56
CA ASN A 122 2.60 -4.01 1.48
C ASN A 122 1.83 -3.94 0.17
N ILE A 123 2.56 -3.85 -0.94
CA ILE A 123 1.96 -3.88 -2.28
C ILE A 123 2.55 -5.04 -3.07
N VAL A 124 1.65 -5.85 -3.62
CA VAL A 124 1.95 -6.88 -4.62
C VAL A 124 1.24 -6.50 -5.92
N ILE A 125 1.98 -6.53 -7.02
CA ILE A 125 1.48 -6.26 -8.36
C ILE A 125 1.28 -7.60 -9.05
N GLN A 126 0.06 -7.90 -9.47
CA GLN A 126 -0.22 -8.98 -10.40
C GLN A 126 -0.16 -8.42 -11.82
N ASP A 127 0.92 -8.70 -12.54
CA ASP A 127 1.03 -8.32 -13.95
C ASP A 127 0.41 -9.41 -14.83
N ILE A 128 -0.75 -9.10 -15.43
CA ILE A 128 -1.45 -10.05 -16.31
C ILE A 128 -0.64 -10.31 -17.58
N ILE A 129 0.12 -9.33 -18.06
CA ILE A 129 0.86 -9.39 -19.33
C ILE A 129 2.01 -10.38 -19.20
N THR A 130 2.80 -10.27 -18.12
CA THR A 130 3.94 -11.17 -17.85
C THR A 130 3.55 -12.41 -17.06
N LYS A 131 2.33 -12.47 -16.52
CA LYS A 131 1.83 -13.53 -15.62
C LYS A 131 2.66 -13.70 -14.35
N LYS A 132 3.19 -12.59 -13.84
CA LYS A 132 4.05 -12.56 -12.65
C LYS A 132 3.41 -11.80 -11.51
N TYR A 133 3.82 -12.15 -10.30
CA TYR A 133 3.55 -11.36 -9.10
C TYR A 133 4.82 -10.65 -8.67
N ILE A 134 4.75 -9.34 -8.51
CA ILE A 134 5.88 -8.50 -8.14
C ILE A 134 5.60 -7.83 -6.80
N CYS A 135 6.44 -8.11 -5.81
CA CYS A 135 6.36 -7.53 -4.48
C CYS A 135 7.23 -6.26 -4.38
N LEU A 136 6.63 -5.16 -3.94
CA LEU A 136 7.31 -3.89 -3.69
C LEU A 136 7.88 -3.78 -2.27
N SER A 137 7.21 -4.36 -1.27
CA SER A 137 7.63 -4.37 0.14
C SER A 137 7.00 -5.55 0.88
N SER A 138 7.66 -6.04 1.93
CA SER A 138 7.19 -7.12 2.82
C SER A 138 7.26 -6.73 4.30
N ARG A 139 7.28 -5.43 4.60
CA ARG A 139 7.50 -4.89 5.96
C ARG A 139 6.27 -4.99 6.87
N TYR A 140 5.07 -4.97 6.30
CA TYR A 140 3.82 -4.88 7.05
C TYR A 140 3.06 -6.20 7.08
N ASN A 141 2.11 -6.37 8.00
CA ASN A 141 1.26 -7.57 8.05
C ASN A 141 0.14 -7.54 7.00
N LYS A 142 -0.28 -6.34 6.61
CA LYS A 142 -1.31 -6.12 5.61
C LYS A 142 -0.65 -6.09 4.24
N THR A 143 -1.24 -6.77 3.27
CA THR A 143 -0.80 -6.74 1.88
C THR A 143 -1.98 -6.47 0.96
N ASP A 144 -1.76 -5.55 0.03
CA ASP A 144 -2.72 -5.16 -0.98
C ASP A 144 -2.25 -5.62 -2.35
N VAL A 145 -3.16 -6.24 -3.10
CA VAL A 145 -2.88 -6.72 -4.45
C VAL A 145 -3.48 -5.76 -5.46
N TYR A 146 -2.67 -5.33 -6.42
CA TYR A 146 -3.11 -4.52 -7.55
C TYR A 146 -2.81 -5.25 -8.85
N ILE A 147 -3.80 -5.28 -9.72
CA ILE A 147 -3.71 -5.91 -11.03
C ILE A 147 -3.24 -4.86 -12.03
N PHE A 148 -2.24 -5.22 -12.83
CA PHE A 148 -1.76 -4.43 -13.95
C PHE A 148 -2.11 -5.10 -15.28
N ASN A 149 -2.90 -4.39 -16.09
CA ASN A 149 -3.26 -4.76 -17.46
C ASN A 149 -3.41 -3.49 -18.31
N ASN A 150 -2.30 -2.78 -18.53
CA ASN A 150 -2.22 -1.41 -19.04
C ASN A 150 -2.81 -0.33 -18.11
N ASN A 151 -3.86 -0.67 -17.38
CA ASN A 151 -4.40 0.11 -16.27
C ASN A 151 -4.23 -0.66 -14.95
N TRP A 152 -4.42 0.06 -13.85
CA TRP A 152 -4.36 -0.43 -12.48
C TRP A 152 -5.75 -0.68 -11.94
N LYS A 153 -5.86 -1.74 -11.14
CA LYS A 153 -7.09 -2.09 -10.44
C LYS A 153 -6.77 -2.75 -9.12
N TYR A 154 -7.38 -2.29 -8.06
CA TYR A 154 -7.28 -2.95 -6.77
C TYR A 154 -8.08 -4.26 -6.71
N ASP A 155 -7.48 -5.32 -6.17
CA ASP A 155 -8.14 -6.60 -5.90
C ASP A 155 -8.13 -6.96 -4.40
N LYS A 156 -9.32 -7.34 -3.91
CA LYS A 156 -9.57 -7.75 -2.51
C LYS A 156 -9.59 -9.28 -2.36
N GLU A 157 -9.76 -10.01 -3.45
CA GLU A 157 -10.10 -11.45 -3.43
C GLU A 157 -8.86 -12.34 -3.56
N ILE A 158 -7.73 -11.80 -4.03
CA ILE A 158 -6.50 -12.56 -4.20
C ILE A 158 -5.85 -12.82 -2.83
N ASN A 159 -5.81 -14.10 -2.45
CA ASN A 159 -5.01 -14.55 -1.33
C ASN A 159 -3.57 -14.80 -1.77
N ILE A 160 -2.62 -14.08 -1.17
CA ILE A 160 -1.20 -14.11 -1.52
C ILE A 160 -0.40 -15.19 -0.76
N ASN A 161 -1.00 -15.90 0.20
CA ASN A 161 -0.25 -16.77 1.11
C ASN A 161 0.55 -17.88 0.39
N ASP A 162 0.05 -18.36 -0.75
CA ASP A 162 0.66 -19.45 -1.51
C ASP A 162 1.25 -18.98 -2.86
N ILE A 163 1.33 -17.67 -3.07
CA ILE A 163 1.79 -17.09 -4.34
C ILE A 163 3.28 -16.78 -4.25
N GLU A 164 4.07 -17.38 -5.15
CA GLU A 164 5.46 -16.99 -5.34
C GLU A 164 5.52 -15.62 -6.04
N TYR A 165 6.26 -14.69 -5.44
CA TYR A 165 6.45 -13.34 -5.97
C TYR A 165 7.93 -13.05 -6.23
N GLU A 166 8.17 -12.36 -7.34
CA GLU A 166 9.45 -11.74 -7.66
C GLU A 166 9.56 -10.40 -6.93
N ARG A 167 10.79 -9.92 -6.73
CA ARG A 167 11.00 -8.57 -6.17
C ARG A 167 11.08 -7.57 -7.31
N TYR A 168 10.51 -6.40 -7.08
CA TYR A 168 10.60 -5.31 -8.05
C TYR A 168 12.06 -4.90 -8.26
N ASP A 169 12.43 -4.71 -9.52
CA ASP A 169 13.75 -4.23 -9.94
C ASP A 169 13.63 -3.30 -11.16
N LYS A 170 14.77 -2.90 -11.73
CA LYS A 170 14.83 -1.98 -12.88
C LYS A 170 14.34 -2.57 -14.20
N THR A 171 14.13 -3.88 -14.28
CA THR A 171 13.62 -4.53 -15.50
C THR A 171 12.11 -4.36 -15.64
N HIS A 172 11.43 -4.01 -14.55
CA HIS A 172 10.01 -3.73 -14.53
C HIS A 172 9.76 -2.27 -14.94
N ASN A 173 8.90 -2.07 -15.93
CA ASN A 173 8.60 -0.74 -16.49
C ASN A 173 7.30 -0.14 -15.95
N TYR A 174 6.87 -0.52 -14.75
CA TYR A 174 5.65 0.02 -14.13
C TYR A 174 5.84 1.45 -13.63
N PHE A 175 7.04 1.79 -13.15
CA PHE A 175 7.35 3.08 -12.53
C PHE A 175 8.63 3.69 -13.09
N ILE A 176 8.75 5.01 -12.97
CA ILE A 176 10.01 5.72 -13.16
C ILE A 176 10.92 5.39 -11.98
N TYR A 177 12.03 4.71 -12.27
CA TYR A 177 13.02 4.29 -11.27
C TYR A 177 13.92 5.48 -10.88
N ASP A 178 13.45 6.30 -9.94
CA ASP A 178 14.08 7.56 -9.53
C ASP A 178 15.00 7.45 -8.30
N ILE A 179 15.10 6.26 -7.73
CA ILE A 179 15.95 5.93 -6.58
C ILE A 179 17.17 5.13 -7.02
N LYS A 180 18.23 5.16 -6.23
CA LYS A 180 19.43 4.35 -6.53
C LYS A 180 19.18 2.85 -6.35
N SER A 181 18.31 2.50 -5.41
CA SER A 181 18.03 1.12 -5.01
C SER A 181 16.72 1.04 -4.22
N MET A 182 16.05 -0.11 -4.29
CA MET A 182 14.87 -0.48 -3.47
C MET A 182 15.21 -0.62 -1.97
N TYR A 183 16.49 -0.74 -1.60
CA TYR A 183 16.91 -0.83 -0.19
C TYR A 183 16.93 0.55 0.48
N ILE A 184 15.75 1.13 0.70
CA ILE A 184 15.60 2.52 1.14
C ILE A 184 15.72 2.71 2.66
N TYR A 185 15.64 1.65 3.46
CA TYR A 185 15.72 1.74 4.93
C TYR A 185 17.14 1.57 5.45
N ASN A 186 17.46 2.22 6.57
CA ASN A 186 18.65 1.87 7.33
C ASN A 186 18.48 0.43 7.82
N ASN A 187 19.48 -0.40 7.58
CA ASN A 187 19.52 -1.72 8.17
C ASN A 187 20.47 -1.67 9.36
N ASP A 188 20.01 -2.14 10.52
CA ASP A 188 20.82 -2.29 11.72
C ASP A 188 21.83 -3.45 11.59
N MET A 189 21.78 -4.19 10.47
CA MET A 189 22.81 -5.18 10.15
C MET A 189 24.12 -4.51 9.73
N ASN A 190 25.19 -4.93 10.38
CA ASN A 190 26.56 -4.61 10.01
C ASN A 190 26.92 -5.20 8.64
N THR A 191 28.07 -4.85 8.09
CA THR A 191 28.55 -5.47 6.84
C THR A 191 28.68 -7.00 7.01
N ILE A 192 28.50 -7.74 5.91
CA ILE A 192 28.59 -9.22 5.91
C ILE A 192 29.88 -9.77 6.53
N ASN A 193 30.97 -8.99 6.48
CA ASN A 193 32.28 -9.36 7.04
C ASN A 193 32.26 -9.45 8.57
N ASN A 194 31.37 -8.71 9.23
CA ASN A 194 31.27 -8.66 10.69
C ASN A 194 30.51 -9.86 11.27
N TYR A 195 29.87 -10.68 10.42
CA TYR A 195 29.12 -11.86 10.86
C TYR A 195 29.86 -13.15 10.54
N LYS A 196 29.84 -14.13 11.44
CA LYS A 196 30.16 -15.51 11.09
C LYS A 196 28.95 -16.18 10.46
N LEU A 197 29.17 -17.28 9.71
CA LEU A 197 28.08 -18.03 9.09
C LEU A 197 27.06 -18.51 10.13
N ASP A 198 27.52 -18.93 11.30
CA ASP A 198 26.65 -19.44 12.36
C ASP A 198 25.86 -18.34 13.07
N ASP A 199 26.39 -17.12 13.16
CA ASP A 199 25.65 -15.95 13.65
C ASP A 199 24.44 -15.66 12.73
N LEU A 200 24.67 -15.70 11.40
CA LEU A 200 23.62 -15.49 10.40
C LEU A 200 22.57 -16.61 10.43
N LYS A 201 22.98 -17.87 10.64
CA LYS A 201 22.02 -18.97 10.81
C LYS A 201 21.17 -18.78 12.07
N THR A 202 21.77 -18.31 13.16
CA THR A 202 21.05 -18.05 14.42
C THR A 202 20.05 -16.92 14.24
N LEU A 203 20.44 -15.82 13.59
CA LEU A 203 19.55 -14.72 13.22
C LEU A 203 18.41 -15.19 12.29
N ALA A 204 18.72 -16.01 11.29
CA ALA A 204 17.73 -16.57 10.37
C ALA A 204 16.73 -17.46 11.11
N LYS A 205 17.19 -18.32 12.03
CA LYS A 205 16.32 -19.14 12.88
C LYS A 205 15.42 -18.28 13.77
N ASN A 206 15.96 -17.25 14.41
CA ASN A 206 15.17 -16.34 15.25
C ASN A 206 14.07 -15.61 14.46
N LYS A 207 14.30 -15.37 13.17
CA LYS A 207 13.33 -14.76 12.24
C LYS A 207 12.50 -15.79 11.44
N ASN A 208 12.56 -17.08 11.79
CA ASN A 208 11.87 -18.16 11.06
C ASN A 208 12.17 -18.21 9.54
N ILE A 209 13.39 -17.82 9.13
CA ILE A 209 13.82 -17.86 7.74
C ILE A 209 14.35 -19.25 7.41
N VAL A 210 13.81 -19.85 6.35
CA VAL A 210 14.27 -21.14 5.83
C VAL A 210 15.66 -20.99 5.20
N ILE A 211 16.65 -21.62 5.84
CA ILE A 211 18.08 -21.59 5.47
C ILE A 211 18.50 -22.71 4.49
N SER A 212 17.53 -23.42 3.91
CA SER A 212 17.73 -24.52 2.96
C SER A 212 16.76 -24.41 1.79
N ASN A 213 17.27 -24.46 0.55
CA ASN A 213 16.44 -24.65 -0.63
C ASN A 213 16.39 -26.16 -0.91
N GLY A 214 15.52 -26.88 -0.19
CA GLY A 214 15.45 -28.35 -0.24
C GLY A 214 16.73 -29.01 0.28
N VAL A 215 17.56 -29.52 -0.63
CA VAL A 215 18.80 -30.28 -0.32
C VAL A 215 20.03 -29.38 -0.12
N LYS A 216 20.05 -28.19 -0.74
CA LYS A 216 21.23 -27.31 -0.71
C LYS A 216 21.13 -26.31 0.44
N LYS A 217 22.16 -26.29 1.30
CA LYS A 217 22.35 -25.25 2.32
C LYS A 217 22.70 -23.93 1.66
N LEU A 218 22.07 -22.85 2.09
CA LEU A 218 22.37 -21.50 1.60
C LEU A 218 23.78 -21.07 2.03
N THR A 219 24.45 -20.35 1.14
CA THR A 219 25.75 -19.73 1.38
C THR A 219 25.63 -18.56 2.35
N LYS A 220 26.77 -18.13 2.93
CA LYS A 220 26.82 -16.98 3.84
C LYS A 220 26.16 -15.73 3.22
N LYS A 221 26.44 -15.48 1.93
CA LYS A 221 25.90 -14.36 1.18
C LYS A 221 24.39 -14.49 1.00
N GLU A 222 23.89 -15.64 0.58
CA GLU A 222 22.45 -15.86 0.39
C GLU A 222 21.65 -15.73 1.69
N ILE A 223 22.18 -16.21 2.83
CA ILE A 223 21.52 -16.05 4.14
C ILE A 223 21.53 -14.59 4.57
N TYR A 224 22.68 -13.90 4.43
CA TYR A 224 22.79 -12.48 4.74
C TYR A 224 21.83 -11.67 3.89
N ASP A 225 21.79 -11.93 2.59
CA ASP A 225 20.90 -11.26 1.67
C ASP A 225 19.44 -11.54 2.06
N LYS A 226 19.02 -12.79 2.33
CA LYS A 226 17.66 -13.12 2.84
C LYS A 226 17.29 -12.37 4.13
N LEU A 227 18.21 -12.29 5.08
CA LEU A 227 18.02 -11.53 6.31
C LEU A 227 17.87 -10.03 6.06
N TYR A 228 18.68 -9.51 5.15
CA TYR A 228 18.63 -8.13 4.69
C TYR A 228 17.31 -7.83 3.94
N TYR A 229 16.81 -8.81 3.17
CA TYR A 229 15.58 -8.73 2.38
C TYR A 229 14.31 -8.74 3.23
N MET A 230 14.30 -9.41 4.38
CA MET A 230 13.18 -9.35 5.32
C MET A 230 13.07 -8.03 6.08
N CYS A 231 14.05 -7.13 5.96
CA CYS A 231 13.96 -5.77 6.49
C CYS A 231 13.32 -4.77 5.48
N ILE A 232 12.80 -5.25 4.35
CA ILE A 232 12.17 -4.47 3.25
C ILE A 232 10.68 -4.80 3.16
#